data_AF-A0A9R1RY39-F1
#
_entry.id   AF-A0A9R1RY39-F1
#
_cell.length_a   1.000
_cell.length_b   1.000
_cell.length_c   1.000
_cell.angle_alpha   90.00
_cell.angle_beta   90.00
_cell.angle_gamma   90.00
#
_symmetry.space_group_name_H-M   'P 1'
#
loop_
_entity.id
_entity.type
_entity.pdbx_description
1 polymer ?
#
loop_
_entity_poly.entity_id
_entity_poly.type
_entity_poly.pdbx_seq_one_letter_code
_entity_poly.pdbx_strand_id
1 'polypeptide(L)'
;MDNTQFAMIEELASLIKDNLYSKHLVLSTEETLVTLLQQQYHDGDDDEEHDRAVTETRHRAAMNTIELQPTSSYNRLLLHRLADIYGFAHESVGEGEDRHLVLQRCPETAIPPVLVSDVLWNYDDSDGPSASLMLARNETAFAAVGATFSSIA
;
A
#
# COMPACT_ATOMS: atom_id res chain seq x y z
N MET A 1 -4.95 -18.43 1.92
CA MET A 1 -4.05 -17.48 2.59
C MET A 1 -3.07 -18.29 3.40
N ASP A 2 -1.85 -18.35 2.92
CA ASP A 2 -0.71 -18.80 3.72
C ASP A 2 -0.45 -17.74 4.81
N ASN A 3 -0.43 -18.17 6.07
CA ASN A 3 -0.20 -17.26 7.21
C ASN A 3 1.12 -16.47 7.08
N THR A 4 2.05 -16.97 6.27
CA THR A 4 3.35 -16.36 6.00
C THR A 4 3.24 -15.10 5.15
N GLN A 5 2.49 -15.11 4.05
CA GLN A 5 2.28 -13.92 3.21
C GLN A 5 1.63 -12.78 3.99
N PHE A 6 0.61 -13.06 4.79
CA PHE A 6 -0.03 -12.03 5.63
C PHE A 6 0.96 -11.38 6.61
N ALA A 7 1.80 -12.18 7.27
CA ALA A 7 2.84 -11.65 8.17
C ALA A 7 3.87 -10.77 7.43
N MET A 8 4.24 -11.12 6.20
CA MET A 8 5.14 -10.31 5.38
C MET A 8 4.51 -8.95 5.01
N ILE A 9 3.22 -8.94 4.67
CA ILE A 9 2.46 -7.72 4.37
C ILE A 9 2.37 -6.83 5.61
N GLU A 10 2.02 -7.39 6.76
CA GLU A 10 1.93 -6.66 8.03
C GLU A 10 3.28 -6.07 8.44
N GLU A 11 4.36 -6.84 8.33
CA GLU A 11 5.71 -6.35 8.62
C GLU A 11 6.10 -5.20 7.70
N LEU A 12 5.83 -5.32 6.39
CA LEU A 12 6.12 -4.26 5.43
C LEU A 12 5.31 -3.00 5.71
N ALA A 13 4.00 -3.13 5.99
CA ALA A 13 3.13 -2.03 6.36
C ALA A 13 3.63 -1.32 7.63
N SER A 14 4.00 -2.10 8.66
CA SER A 14 4.55 -1.58 9.92
C SER A 14 5.86 -0.80 9.73
N LEU A 15 6.74 -1.24 8.82
CA LEU A 15 8.00 -0.55 8.52
C LEU A 15 7.82 0.81 7.84
N ILE A 16 6.77 0.97 7.03
CA ILE A 16 6.53 2.20 6.26
C ILE A 16 5.48 3.11 6.90
N LYS A 17 4.75 2.65 7.93
CA LYS A 17 3.61 3.37 8.52
C LYS A 17 3.90 4.80 8.99
N ASP A 18 5.14 5.10 9.39
CA ASP A 18 5.53 6.41 9.90
C ASP A 18 6.30 7.25 8.87
N ASN A 19 6.65 6.67 7.72
CA ASN A 19 7.44 7.32 6.68
C ASN A 19 6.60 7.59 5.43
N LEU A 20 6.14 8.83 5.29
CA LEU A 20 5.28 9.24 4.18
C LEU A 20 5.90 8.98 2.80
N TYR A 21 7.20 9.20 2.65
CA TYR A 21 7.88 8.93 1.38
C TYR A 21 7.87 7.42 1.06
N SER A 22 8.20 6.59 2.04
CA SER A 22 8.15 5.13 1.88
C SER A 22 6.75 4.62 1.58
N LYS A 23 5.71 5.19 2.23
CA LYS A 23 4.31 4.90 1.89
C LYS A 23 4.04 5.16 0.43
N HIS A 24 4.30 6.38 -0.04
CA HIS A 24 4.05 6.73 -1.44
C HIS A 24 4.79 5.82 -2.40
N LEU A 25 6.07 5.53 -2.14
CA LEU A 25 6.86 4.65 -2.99
C LEU A 25 6.25 3.25 -3.09
N VAL A 26 5.92 2.64 -1.95
CA VAL A 26 5.37 1.28 -1.90
C VAL A 26 3.98 1.25 -2.52
N LEU A 27 3.11 2.19 -2.18
CA LEU A 27 1.73 2.26 -2.70
C LEU A 27 1.68 2.52 -4.21
N SER A 28 2.50 3.45 -4.71
CA SER A 28 2.56 3.72 -6.17
C SER A 28 3.15 2.53 -6.94
N THR A 29 4.10 1.81 -6.36
CA THR A 29 4.61 0.58 -6.97
C THR A 29 3.56 -0.52 -6.94
N GLU A 30 2.87 -0.69 -5.80
CA GLU A 30 1.78 -1.65 -5.63
C GLU A 30 0.69 -1.47 -6.70
N GLU A 31 0.21 -0.23 -6.88
CA GLU A 31 -0.78 0.11 -7.90
C GLU A 31 -0.31 -0.27 -9.31
N THR A 32 0.96 -0.01 -9.62
CA THR A 32 1.57 -0.38 -10.91
C THR A 32 1.57 -1.89 -11.10
N LEU A 33 1.95 -2.68 -10.07
CA LEU A 33 1.96 -4.13 -10.14
C LEU A 33 0.56 -4.71 -10.33
N VAL A 34 -0.43 -4.22 -9.59
CA VAL A 34 -1.83 -4.65 -9.70
C VAL A 34 -2.37 -4.35 -11.10
N THR A 35 -2.13 -3.15 -11.61
CA THR A 35 -2.57 -2.72 -12.94
C THR A 35 -1.99 -3.62 -14.04
N LEU A 36 -0.69 -3.93 -13.96
CA LEU A 36 -0.01 -4.81 -14.90
C LEU A 36 -0.54 -6.25 -14.85
N LEU A 37 -0.81 -6.76 -13.64
CA LEU A 37 -1.35 -8.11 -13.46
C LEU A 37 -2.79 -8.21 -13.98
N GLN A 38 -3.61 -7.16 -13.80
CA GLN A 38 -5.00 -7.11 -14.25
C GLN A 38 -5.15 -6.99 -15.77
N GLN A 39 -4.32 -6.18 -16.44
CA GLN A 39 -4.38 -6.00 -17.91
C GLN A 39 -4.26 -7.32 -18.67
N GLN A 40 -3.47 -8.26 -18.16
CA GLN A 40 -3.30 -9.57 -18.80
C GLN A 40 -4.57 -10.45 -18.73
N TYR A 41 -5.43 -10.27 -17.73
CA TYR A 41 -6.68 -11.03 -17.64
C TYR A 41 -7.77 -10.46 -18.56
N HIS A 42 -7.62 -9.23 -19.06
CA HIS A 42 -8.63 -8.55 -19.87
C HIS A 42 -8.42 -8.71 -21.39
N ASP A 43 -7.18 -8.95 -21.83
CA ASP A 43 -6.79 -9.10 -23.26
C ASP A 43 -7.29 -10.42 -23.91
N GLY A 44 -8.09 -11.23 -23.20
CA GLY A 44 -8.54 -12.56 -23.65
C GLY A 44 -9.98 -12.64 -24.16
N ASP A 45 -10.74 -11.55 -24.20
CA ASP A 45 -12.20 -11.55 -24.49
C ASP A 45 -12.63 -10.71 -25.70
N ASP A 46 -11.72 -10.05 -26.42
CA ASP A 46 -12.07 -9.33 -27.65
C ASP A 46 -11.72 -10.15 -28.90
N ASP A 47 -12.75 -10.77 -29.47
CA ASP A 47 -12.77 -11.39 -30.80
C ASP A 47 -12.47 -10.34 -31.90
N GLU A 48 -11.21 -10.02 -32.20
CA GLU A 48 -10.85 -9.39 -33.49
C GLU A 48 -9.60 -9.98 -34.15
N GLU A 49 -9.88 -10.82 -35.15
CA GLU A 49 -9.00 -11.37 -36.16
C GLU A 49 -8.16 -10.30 -36.90
N HIS A 50 -6.86 -10.14 -36.58
CA HIS A 50 -5.90 -9.61 -37.56
C HIS A 50 -4.41 -9.89 -37.26
N ASP A 51 -3.84 -10.84 -38.00
CA ASP A 51 -2.45 -10.92 -38.52
C ASP A 51 -1.30 -10.18 -37.77
N ARG A 52 -1.11 -10.39 -36.45
CA ARG A 52 -0.01 -9.75 -35.68
C ARG A 52 0.73 -10.66 -34.68
N ALA A 53 0.76 -11.97 -34.93
CA ALA A 53 1.35 -12.98 -34.03
C ALA A 53 2.81 -12.71 -33.59
N VAL A 54 3.61 -11.96 -34.36
CA VAL A 54 5.01 -11.64 -34.00
C VAL A 54 5.12 -10.44 -33.04
N THR A 55 4.17 -9.51 -33.07
CA THR A 55 4.19 -8.28 -32.24
C THR A 55 3.69 -8.57 -30.82
N GLU A 56 2.68 -9.43 -30.67
CA GLU A 56 2.18 -9.89 -29.36
C GLU A 56 3.23 -10.68 -28.58
N THR A 57 3.98 -11.56 -29.25
CA THR A 57 4.98 -12.41 -28.58
C THR A 57 6.12 -11.58 -27.97
N ARG A 58 6.53 -10.48 -28.64
CA ARG A 58 7.53 -9.54 -28.11
C ARG A 58 6.95 -8.61 -27.04
N HIS A 59 5.71 -8.15 -27.20
CA HIS A 59 5.05 -7.34 -26.18
C HIS A 59 4.84 -8.11 -24.87
N ARG A 60 4.40 -9.38 -24.97
CA ARG A 60 4.17 -10.26 -23.83
C ARG A 60 5.47 -10.61 -23.09
N ALA A 61 6.59 -10.75 -23.80
CA ALA A 61 7.90 -10.95 -23.20
C ALA A 61 8.41 -9.70 -22.47
N ALA A 62 8.19 -8.50 -23.04
CA ALA A 62 8.53 -7.23 -22.39
C ALA A 62 7.62 -6.94 -21.17
N MET A 63 6.34 -7.32 -21.22
CA MET A 63 5.40 -7.26 -20.09
C MET A 63 5.79 -8.17 -18.91
N ASN A 64 6.73 -9.10 -19.11
CA ASN A 64 7.19 -9.99 -18.06
C ASN A 64 8.33 -9.44 -17.21
N THR A 65 8.90 -8.29 -17.58
CA THR A 65 10.00 -7.65 -16.84
C THR A 65 9.65 -6.20 -16.56
N ILE A 66 9.79 -5.79 -15.30
CA ILE A 66 9.44 -4.46 -14.80
C ILE A 66 10.71 -3.86 -14.19
N GLU A 67 11.21 -2.78 -14.78
CA GLU A 67 12.37 -2.06 -14.26
C GLU A 67 11.89 -0.86 -13.43
N LEU A 68 12.20 -0.88 -12.14
CA LEU A 68 11.89 0.23 -11.24
C LEU A 68 12.96 1.31 -11.33
N GLN A 69 12.60 2.52 -10.90
CA GLN A 69 13.56 3.62 -10.82
C GLN A 69 14.70 3.29 -9.83
N PRO A 70 15.91 3.82 -10.04
CA PRO A 70 16.98 3.74 -9.04
C PRO A 70 16.51 4.31 -7.70
N THR A 71 16.72 3.55 -6.63
CA THR A 71 16.30 3.96 -5.29
C THR A 71 17.39 3.71 -4.26
N SER A 72 17.30 4.39 -3.10
CA SER A 72 18.23 4.18 -1.98
C SER A 72 18.22 2.73 -1.50
N SER A 73 19.26 2.29 -0.78
CA SER A 73 19.35 0.93 -0.24
C SER A 73 18.14 0.51 0.60
N TYR A 74 17.60 1.43 1.41
CA TYR A 74 16.42 1.16 2.23
C TYR A 74 15.16 1.01 1.38
N ASN A 75 14.98 1.90 0.40
CA ASN A 75 13.83 1.83 -0.52
C ASN A 75 13.86 0.54 -1.35
N ARG A 76 15.04 0.14 -1.85
CA ARG A 76 15.20 -1.15 -2.55
C ARG A 76 14.80 -2.32 -1.67
N LEU A 77 15.15 -2.32 -0.37
CA LEU A 77 14.72 -3.36 0.56
C LEU A 77 13.19 -3.45 0.67
N LEU A 78 12.51 -2.30 0.77
CA LEU A 78 11.05 -2.27 0.81
C LEU A 78 10.44 -2.85 -0.47
N LEU A 79 10.99 -2.49 -1.63
CA LEU A 79 10.54 -2.98 -2.93
C LEU A 79 10.84 -4.47 -3.14
N HIS A 80 11.96 -4.98 -2.64
CA HIS A 80 12.25 -6.42 -2.61
C HIS A 80 11.18 -7.18 -1.82
N ARG A 81 10.81 -6.69 -0.64
CA ARG A 81 9.75 -7.30 0.19
C ARG A 81 8.39 -7.25 -0.49
N LEU A 82 8.07 -6.11 -1.14
CA LEU A 82 6.85 -6.00 -1.92
C LEU A 82 6.84 -7.02 -3.07
N ALA A 83 7.96 -7.18 -3.78
CA ALA A 83 8.08 -8.16 -4.85
C ALA A 83 7.93 -9.61 -4.35
N ASP A 84 8.52 -9.94 -3.20
CA ASP A 84 8.36 -11.26 -2.56
C ASP A 84 6.90 -11.55 -2.19
N ILE A 85 6.17 -10.57 -1.65
CA ILE A 85 4.75 -10.72 -1.29
C ILE A 85 3.92 -11.11 -2.53
N TYR A 86 4.20 -10.47 -3.65
CA TYR A 86 3.52 -10.70 -4.93
C TYR A 86 4.06 -11.93 -5.69
N GLY A 87 5.17 -12.53 -5.25
CA GLY A 87 5.80 -13.66 -5.92
C GLY A 87 6.51 -13.31 -7.23
N PHE A 88 7.03 -12.09 -7.38
CA PHE A 88 7.92 -11.73 -8.48
C PHE A 88 9.34 -12.22 -8.20
N ALA A 89 10.04 -12.75 -9.21
CA ALA A 89 11.49 -12.84 -9.11
C ALA A 89 12.07 -11.42 -9.16
N HIS A 90 13.08 -11.12 -8.33
CA HIS A 90 13.60 -9.77 -8.23
C HIS A 90 15.11 -9.74 -8.08
N GLU A 91 15.73 -8.76 -8.72
CA GLU A 91 17.19 -8.56 -8.70
C GLU A 91 17.50 -7.07 -8.67
N SER A 92 18.48 -6.68 -7.85
CA SER A 92 19.04 -5.33 -7.91
C SER A 92 20.15 -5.28 -8.96
N VAL A 93 19.94 -4.52 -10.03
CA VAL A 93 20.89 -4.33 -11.15
C VAL A 93 21.51 -2.94 -11.08
N GLY A 94 22.75 -2.80 -11.55
CA GLY A 94 23.50 -1.53 -11.58
C GLY A 94 24.42 -1.31 -10.38
N GLU A 95 25.14 -0.20 -10.40
CA GLU A 95 26.16 0.16 -9.40
C GLU A 95 25.90 1.56 -8.83
N GLY A 96 26.27 1.78 -7.56
CA GLY A 96 26.17 3.11 -6.93
C GLY A 96 24.75 3.68 -6.90
N GLU A 97 24.59 4.88 -7.47
CA GLU A 97 23.34 5.63 -7.53
C GLU A 97 22.41 5.17 -8.67
N ASP A 98 22.95 4.50 -9.69
CA ASP A 98 22.18 3.89 -10.79
C ASP A 98 21.59 2.52 -10.44
N ARG A 99 21.84 2.04 -9.21
CA ARG A 99 21.37 0.74 -8.76
C ARG A 99 19.85 0.73 -8.53
N HIS A 100 19.16 -0.07 -9.32
CA HIS A 100 17.71 -0.16 -9.40
C HIS A 100 17.22 -1.61 -9.25
N LEU A 101 15.92 -1.77 -9.01
CA LEU A 101 15.31 -3.09 -8.86
C LEU A 101 14.62 -3.50 -10.16
N VAL A 102 14.92 -4.71 -10.62
CA VAL A 102 14.26 -5.35 -11.76
C VAL A 102 13.40 -6.49 -11.23
N LEU A 103 12.13 -6.50 -11.62
CA LEU A 103 11.17 -7.53 -11.28
C LEU A 103 10.85 -8.35 -12.53
N GLN A 104 10.84 -9.68 -12.38
CA GLN A 104 10.48 -10.61 -13.42
C GLN A 104 9.29 -11.45 -12.97
N ARG A 105 8.33 -11.62 -13.88
CA ARG A 105 7.13 -12.43 -13.64
C ARG A 105 7.46 -13.90 -13.66
N CYS A 106 6.89 -14.62 -12.70
CA CYS A 106 7.04 -16.04 -12.47
C CYS A 106 5.66 -16.69 -12.35
N PRO A 107 5.54 -18.03 -12.45
CA PRO A 107 4.27 -18.73 -12.21
C PRO A 107 3.73 -18.53 -10.78
N GLU A 108 4.57 -18.09 -9.84
CA GLU A 108 4.21 -17.74 -8.47
C GLU A 108 3.64 -16.32 -8.36
N THR A 109 3.78 -15.49 -9.41
CA THR A 109 3.34 -14.11 -9.38
C THR A 109 1.81 -14.01 -9.40
N ALA A 110 1.23 -13.49 -8.33
CA ALA A 110 -0.21 -13.33 -8.18
C ALA A 110 -0.55 -12.08 -7.36
N ILE A 111 -1.75 -11.54 -7.56
CA ILE A 111 -2.26 -10.46 -6.71
C ILE A 111 -2.63 -11.09 -5.35
N PRO A 112 -2.00 -10.66 -4.24
CA PRO A 112 -2.34 -11.17 -2.92
C PRO A 112 -3.76 -10.74 -2.56
N PRO A 113 -4.48 -11.54 -1.76
CA PRO A 113 -5.88 -11.25 -1.41
C PRO A 113 -6.04 -10.08 -0.44
N VAL A 114 -4.93 -9.61 0.16
CA VAL A 114 -4.85 -8.41 1.01
C VAL A 114 -3.64 -7.62 0.55
N LEU A 115 -3.80 -6.31 0.38
CA LEU A 115 -2.74 -5.41 -0.08
C LEU A 115 -2.07 -4.69 1.09
N VAL A 116 -0.89 -4.11 0.86
CA VAL A 116 -0.20 -3.27 1.84
C VAL A 116 -1.01 -2.01 2.11
N SER A 117 -1.67 -1.46 1.08
CA SER A 117 -2.65 -0.39 1.20
C SER A 117 -3.78 -0.70 2.18
N ASP A 118 -4.37 -1.89 2.12
CA ASP A 118 -5.46 -2.30 3.00
C ASP A 118 -5.03 -2.30 4.48
N VAL A 119 -3.83 -2.82 4.76
CA VAL A 119 -3.28 -2.86 6.12
C VAL A 119 -2.92 -1.46 6.62
N LEU A 120 -2.33 -0.62 5.76
CA LEU A 120 -2.04 0.78 6.09
C LEU A 120 -3.29 1.60 6.38
N TRP A 121 -4.37 1.37 5.64
CA TRP A 121 -5.66 1.98 5.89
C TRP A 121 -6.20 1.61 7.27
N ASN A 122 -6.07 0.34 7.67
CA ASN A 122 -6.47 -0.12 9.00
C ASN A 122 -5.67 0.54 10.13
N TYR A 123 -4.39 0.86 9.91
CA TYR A 123 -3.58 1.60 10.90
C TYR A 123 -4.05 3.05 11.07
N ASP A 124 -4.41 3.74 9.99
CA ASP A 124 -4.91 5.13 10.05
C ASP A 124 -6.28 5.20 10.75
N ASP A 125 -7.16 4.24 10.48
CA ASP A 125 -8.47 4.14 11.14
C ASP A 125 -8.35 3.79 12.63
N SER A 126 -7.31 3.03 13.00
CA SER A 126 -6.98 2.71 14.40
C SER A 126 -6.28 3.86 15.15
N ASP A 127 -5.63 4.78 14.43
CA ASP A 127 -4.98 6.00 14.97
C ASP A 127 -5.94 7.21 14.99
N GLY A 128 -7.11 7.08 14.36
CA GLY A 128 -8.24 7.98 14.55
C GLY A 128 -8.73 7.95 16.01
N PRO A 129 -9.16 9.08 16.60
CA PRO A 129 -9.60 9.15 17.99
C PRO A 129 -10.99 8.51 18.16
N SER A 130 -11.10 7.19 17.99
CA SER A 130 -12.34 6.45 18.26
C SER A 130 -12.37 5.80 19.64
N ALA A 131 -11.37 6.07 20.49
CA ALA A 131 -11.34 5.54 21.86
C ALA A 131 -10.70 6.49 22.90
N SER A 132 -11.14 7.75 23.00
CA SER A 132 -11.14 8.50 24.28
C SER A 132 -11.64 9.92 24.09
N LEU A 133 -12.92 10.14 24.38
CA LEU A 133 -13.46 11.22 25.23
C LEU A 133 -14.99 11.11 25.17
N MET A 134 -15.54 10.14 25.90
CA MET A 134 -16.82 10.40 26.56
C MET A 134 -16.59 11.62 27.45
N LEU A 135 -17.01 12.81 26.98
CA LEU A 135 -17.28 13.92 27.88
C LEU A 135 -18.54 13.55 28.68
N ALA A 136 -18.37 12.66 29.66
CA ALA A 136 -19.30 12.56 30.77
C ALA A 136 -19.14 13.82 31.61
N ARG A 137 -19.84 14.91 31.25
CA ARG A 137 -20.18 15.95 32.22
C ARG A 137 -21.50 15.53 32.86
N ASN A 138 -21.43 14.61 33.82
CA ASN A 138 -22.55 14.37 34.71
C ASN A 138 -22.68 15.57 35.67
N GLU A 139 -23.90 16.06 35.72
CA GLU A 139 -24.35 17.18 36.52
C GLU A 139 -24.35 16.81 38.01
N THR A 140 -23.97 17.74 38.91
CA THR A 140 -24.77 18.03 40.11
C THR A 140 -24.28 19.24 40.91
N ALA A 141 -25.25 20.09 41.23
CA ALA A 141 -25.40 20.93 42.43
C ALA A 141 -24.57 22.22 42.57
N PHE A 142 -25.23 23.36 42.37
CA PHE A 142 -25.60 24.15 43.55
C PHE A 142 -26.93 24.87 43.36
N ALA A 143 -27.71 24.83 44.43
CA ALA A 143 -29.10 25.22 44.54
C ALA A 143 -29.33 26.73 44.39
N ALA A 144 -30.58 27.03 44.02
CA ALA A 144 -31.20 28.33 44.12
C ALA A 144 -30.96 29.01 45.48
N VAL A 145 -30.54 30.28 45.44
CA VAL A 145 -30.91 31.28 46.43
C VAL A 145 -31.31 32.54 45.67
N GLY A 146 -32.63 32.77 45.57
CA GLY A 146 -33.15 34.11 45.44
C GLY A 146 -33.06 34.81 46.80
N ALA A 147 -32.53 36.02 46.84
CA ALA A 147 -32.90 37.08 47.78
C ALA A 147 -32.07 38.36 47.53
N THR A 148 -32.75 39.39 47.02
CA THR A 148 -32.74 40.81 47.47
C THR A 148 -31.51 41.38 48.19
N PHE A 149 -30.98 42.52 47.72
CA PHE A 149 -30.98 43.82 48.44
C PHE A 149 -30.19 44.93 47.71
N SER A 150 -30.91 46.02 47.40
CA SER A 150 -30.60 47.46 47.53
C SER A 150 -29.16 48.04 47.48
N SER A 151 -29.02 49.04 46.58
CA SER A 151 -28.57 50.44 46.82
C SER A 151 -27.08 50.81 47.08
N ILE A 152 -26.77 52.05 46.65
CA ILE A 152 -25.61 52.94 46.89
C ILE A 152 -24.51 52.78 45.81
N ALA A 153 -24.09 53.81 45.05
CA ALA A 153 -24.01 55.25 45.27
C ALA A 153 -24.39 56.07 44.03
#